data_AF-A0A661JH68-F1
#
_entry.id   AF-A0A661JH68-F1
#
_cell.length_a   1.000
_cell.length_b   1.000
_cell.length_c   1.000
_cell.angle_alpha   90.00
_cell.angle_beta   90.00
_cell.angle_gamma   90.00
#
_symmetry.space_group_name_H-M   'P 1'
#
loop_
_entity.id
_entity.type
_entity.pdbx_description
1 polymer ?
#
loop_
_entity_poly.entity_id
_entity_poly.type
_entity_poly.pdbx_seq_one_letter_code
_entity_poly.pdbx_strand_id
1 'polypeptide(L)'
;MIESKGCHSGHVVGQKLVFDSTGNILTKENPDRICSFLMPNLTVLINAFFENLMNGRDPNEVMFNTTGCFDTGPSCGGWGRVVVRMTAQLKS
;
A
#
# COMPACT_ATOMS: atom_id res chain seq x y z
N MET A 1 -2.52 5.20 3.99
CA MET A 1 -2.17 6.36 3.16
C MET A 1 -1.51 7.41 4.05
N ILE A 2 -0.27 7.81 3.75
CA ILE A 2 0.44 8.87 4.48
C ILE A 2 0.46 10.20 3.70
N GLU A 3 0.34 10.14 2.37
CA GLU A 3 0.16 11.32 1.53
C GLU A 3 -0.86 11.02 0.43
N SER A 4 -1.64 12.03 0.04
CA SER A 4 -2.52 11.99 -1.13
C SER A 4 -2.75 13.40 -1.66
N LYS A 5 -2.40 13.64 -2.92
CA LYS A 5 -2.66 14.89 -3.64
C LYS A 5 -3.14 14.57 -5.04
N GLY A 6 -4.31 15.06 -5.44
CA GLY A 6 -4.84 14.87 -6.80
C GLY A 6 -5.21 13.42 -7.15
N CYS A 7 -5.40 12.51 -6.18
CA CYS A 7 -5.70 11.11 -6.48
C CYS A 7 -7.06 10.95 -7.18
N HIS A 8 -7.04 10.47 -8.44
CA HIS A 8 -8.27 10.24 -9.22
C HIS A 8 -9.20 9.19 -8.58
N SER A 9 -8.65 8.12 -8.00
CA SER A 9 -9.45 7.11 -7.31
C SER A 9 -10.08 7.61 -5.99
N GLY A 10 -9.69 8.81 -5.53
CA GLY A 10 -10.23 9.44 -4.33
C GLY A 10 -9.64 8.93 -3.02
N HIS A 11 -8.45 8.33 -3.04
CA HIS A 11 -7.78 7.94 -1.80
C HIS A 11 -7.42 9.16 -0.96
N VAL A 12 -7.63 9.09 0.36
CA VAL A 12 -7.36 10.19 1.30
C VAL A 12 -6.29 9.81 2.34
N VAL A 13 -5.65 10.81 2.94
CA VAL A 13 -4.69 10.60 4.03
C VAL A 13 -5.38 9.90 5.21
N GLY A 14 -4.71 8.94 5.84
CA GLY A 14 -5.26 8.12 6.93
C GLY A 14 -6.05 6.89 6.48
N GLN A 15 -6.51 6.84 5.22
CA GLN A 15 -7.20 5.68 4.67
C GLN A 15 -6.30 4.44 4.68
N LYS A 16 -6.86 3.31 5.10
CA LYS A 16 -6.17 2.01 5.13
C LYS A 16 -6.55 1.20 3.89
N LEU A 17 -5.58 0.46 3.38
CA LEU A 17 -5.82 -0.64 2.44
C LEU A 17 -5.43 -1.92 3.17
N VAL A 18 -6.33 -2.90 3.22
CA VAL A 18 -6.16 -4.09 4.06
C VAL A 18 -5.95 -5.33 3.18
N PHE A 19 -4.89 -6.06 3.49
CA PHE A 19 -4.53 -7.30 2.83
C PHE A 19 -4.38 -8.41 3.88
N ASP A 20 -4.65 -9.65 3.50
CA ASP A 20 -4.26 -10.79 4.32
C ASP A 20 -2.77 -11.13 4.16
N SER A 21 -2.30 -12.11 4.93
CA SER A 21 -0.90 -12.56 4.93
C SER A 21 -0.43 -13.09 3.58
N THR A 22 -1.34 -13.48 2.69
CA THR A 22 -1.02 -14.02 1.35
C THR A 22 -1.19 -12.99 0.23
N GLY A 23 -1.47 -11.73 0.59
CA GLY A 23 -1.61 -10.63 -0.36
C GLY A 23 -3.00 -10.49 -0.99
N ASN A 24 -4.03 -11.17 -0.47
CA ASN A 24 -5.39 -10.96 -0.95
C ASN A 24 -5.95 -9.65 -0.43
N ILE A 25 -6.69 -8.93 -1.27
CA ILE A 25 -7.43 -7.72 -0.88
C ILE A 25 -8.67 -8.13 -0.10
N LEU A 26 -8.78 -7.68 1.16
CA LEU A 26 -9.98 -7.90 1.96
C LEU A 26 -11.05 -6.88 1.57
N THR A 27 -11.84 -7.18 0.54
CA THR A 27 -12.76 -6.22 -0.11
C THR A 27 -13.72 -5.53 0.86
N LYS A 28 -14.20 -6.22 1.89
CA LYS A 28 -15.10 -5.66 2.93
C LYS A 28 -14.42 -4.70 3.91
N GLU A 29 -13.09 -4.75 4.02
CA GLU A 29 -12.29 -3.89 4.91
C GLU A 29 -11.61 -2.74 4.15
N ASN A 30 -11.91 -2.60 2.86
CA ASN A 30 -11.29 -1.64 1.94
C ASN A 30 -12.31 -0.64 1.39
N PRO A 31 -11.86 0.49 0.83
CA PRO A 31 -12.72 1.39 0.06
C PRO A 31 -13.34 0.70 -1.17
N ASP A 32 -14.43 1.27 -1.67
CA ASP A 32 -15.09 0.83 -2.91
C ASP A 32 -14.17 0.88 -4.14
N ARG A 33 -13.11 1.71 -4.09
CA ARG A 33 -12.15 1.88 -5.18
C ARG A 33 -10.73 1.76 -4.67
N ILE A 34 -9.94 0.92 -5.33
CA ILE A 34 -8.48 0.83 -5.19
C ILE A 34 -7.87 1.03 -6.58
N CYS A 35 -6.90 1.94 -6.69
CA CYS A 35 -6.26 2.23 -7.97
C CYS A 35 -5.32 1.09 -8.39
N SER A 36 -5.55 0.48 -9.56
CA SER A 36 -4.64 -0.53 -10.11
C SER A 36 -3.22 0.01 -10.34
N PHE A 37 -3.04 1.31 -10.57
CA PHE A 37 -1.71 1.94 -10.73
C PHE A 37 -0.94 2.16 -9.42
N LEU A 38 -1.56 1.87 -8.26
CA LEU A 38 -0.84 1.73 -6.99
C LEU A 38 -0.26 0.32 -6.82
N MET A 39 -0.90 -0.68 -7.42
CA MET A 39 -0.63 -2.09 -7.14
C MET A 39 0.77 -2.56 -7.52
N PRO A 40 1.38 -2.24 -8.68
CA PRO A 40 2.69 -2.77 -9.05
C PRO A 40 3.77 -2.53 -7.99
N ASN A 41 3.82 -1.31 -7.44
CA ASN A 41 4.78 -0.95 -6.41
C ASN A 41 4.40 -1.54 -5.04
N LEU A 42 3.10 -1.65 -4.75
CA LEU A 42 2.61 -2.23 -3.50
C LEU A 42 2.81 -3.75 -3.45
N THR A 43 2.68 -4.46 -4.58
CA THR A 43 2.88 -5.91 -4.68
C THR A 43 4.31 -6.31 -4.31
N VAL A 44 5.32 -5.54 -4.76
CA VAL A 44 6.73 -5.78 -4.36
C VAL A 44 6.87 -5.69 -2.85
N LEU A 45 6.18 -4.73 -2.23
CA LEU A 45 6.24 -4.56 -0.78
C LEU A 45 5.50 -5.65 -0.02
N ILE A 46 4.32 -6.04 -0.50
CA ILE A 46 3.56 -7.17 0.04
C ILE A 46 4.42 -8.44 0.02
N ASN A 47 5.15 -8.69 -1.07
CA ASN A 47 6.04 -9.84 -1.16
C ASN A 47 7.16 -9.79 -0.11
N ALA A 48 7.76 -8.63 0.16
CA ALA A 48 8.79 -8.51 1.21
C ALA A 48 8.25 -8.83 2.61
N PHE A 49 7.04 -8.37 2.94
CA PHE A 49 6.37 -8.69 4.20
C PHE A 49 6.01 -10.20 4.27
N PHE A 50 5.53 -10.76 3.18
CA PHE A 50 5.20 -12.19 3.07
C PHE A 50 6.45 -13.06 3.27
N GLU A 51 7.56 -12.75 2.61
CA GLU A 51 8.82 -13.50 2.75
C GLU A 51 9.34 -13.46 4.19
N ASN A 52 9.32 -12.30 4.85
CA ASN A 52 9.69 -12.22 6.27
C ASN A 52 8.80 -13.13 7.12
N LEU A 53 7.47 -13.08 6.92
CA LEU A 53 6.52 -13.92 7.63
C LEU A 53 6.77 -15.42 7.40
N MET A 54 7.01 -15.84 6.15
CA MET A 54 7.27 -17.24 5.80
C MET A 54 8.60 -17.76 6.36
N ASN A 55 9.58 -16.87 6.54
CA ASN A 55 10.87 -17.19 7.15
C ASN A 55 10.85 -17.09 8.69
N GLY A 56 9.68 -16.92 9.32
CA GLY A 56 9.54 -16.83 10.78
C GLY A 56 10.12 -15.56 11.39
N ARG A 57 10.33 -14.52 10.58
CA ARG A 57 10.80 -13.19 11.01
C ARG A 57 9.61 -12.26 11.24
N ASP A 58 9.83 -11.16 11.96
CA ASP A 58 8.82 -10.12 12.07
C ASP A 58 8.56 -9.53 10.66
N PRO A 59 7.32 -9.61 10.13
CA PRO A 59 6.99 -9.05 8.82
C PRO A 59 7.28 -7.54 8.71
N ASN A 60 7.37 -6.81 9.83
CA ASN A 60 7.71 -5.39 9.85
C ASN A 60 9.22 -5.11 9.75
N GLU A 61 10.09 -6.13 9.77
CA GLU A 61 11.54 -5.99 9.51
C GLU A 61 11.85 -5.79 8.01
N VAL A 62 11.18 -4.81 7.39
CA VAL A 62 11.39 -4.40 6.00
C VAL A 62 11.96 -2.98 5.98
N MET A 63 13.19 -2.84 5.47
CA MET A 63 13.92 -1.57 5.44
C MET A 63 13.14 -0.46 4.71
N PHE A 64 12.52 -0.79 3.58
CA PHE A 64 11.75 0.15 2.77
C PHE A 64 10.27 -0.24 2.80
N ASN A 65 9.52 0.25 3.79
CA ASN A 65 8.09 -0.05 3.96
C ASN A 65 7.14 1.05 3.43
N THR A 66 7.67 1.97 2.63
CA THR A 66 6.92 3.11 2.10
C THR A 66 7.05 3.14 0.59
N THR A 67 5.93 3.28 -0.10
CA THR A 67 5.88 3.32 -1.57
C THR A 67 4.75 4.22 -2.06
N GLY A 68 4.65 4.49 -3.36
CA GLY A 68 3.56 5.26 -3.95
C GLY A 68 3.09 4.70 -5.28
N CYS A 69 2.05 5.31 -5.86
CA CYS A 69 1.54 4.92 -7.17
C CYS A 69 2.55 5.21 -8.30
N PHE A 70 2.22 4.89 -9.55
CA PHE A 70 3.11 5.15 -10.69
C PHE A 70 3.26 6.64 -11.04
N ASP A 71 2.20 7.43 -10.86
CA ASP A 71 2.16 8.85 -11.22
C ASP A 71 3.11 9.69 -10.36
N THR A 72 3.82 10.64 -10.97
CA THR A 72 4.87 11.46 -10.33
C THR A 72 4.32 12.60 -9.47
N GLY A 73 3.03 12.91 -9.59
CA GLY A 73 2.32 13.94 -8.86
C GLY A 73 2.39 15.34 -9.46
N PRO A 74 1.53 16.26 -8.99
CA PRO A 74 1.37 17.59 -9.58
C PRO A 74 2.66 18.43 -9.63
N SER A 75 3.51 18.32 -8.62
CA SER A 75 4.79 19.05 -8.55
C SER A 75 5.78 18.64 -9.65
N CYS A 76 5.58 17.48 -10.28
CA CYS A 76 6.43 16.93 -11.34
C CYS A 76 5.69 16.82 -12.68
N GLY A 77 4.57 17.54 -12.85
CA GLY A 77 3.75 17.50 -14.06
C GLY A 77 2.83 16.27 -14.21
N GLY A 78 2.76 15.43 -13.18
CA GLY A 78 1.81 14.31 -13.10
C GLY A 78 0.43 14.76 -12.62
N TRP A 79 -0.55 13.86 -12.63
CA TRP A 79 -1.92 14.17 -12.23
C TRP A 79 -2.07 14.16 -10.70
N GLY A 80 -1.55 13.12 -10.05
CA GLY A 80 -1.85 12.86 -8.66
C GLY A 80 -0.97 11.80 -8.04
N ARG A 81 -0.54 12.02 -6.80
CA ARG A 81 0.35 11.12 -6.07
C ARG A 81 -0.31 10.66 -4.78
N VAL A 82 -0.23 9.36 -4.53
CA VAL A 82 -0.47 8.78 -3.20
C VAL A 82 0.80 8.11 -2.71
N VAL A 83 1.02 8.18 -1.40
CA VAL A 83 2.10 7.47 -0.70
C VAL A 83 1.48 6.63 0.41
N VAL A 84 1.88 5.38 0.48
CA VAL A 84 1.46 4.41 1.49
C VAL A 84 2.67 3.97 2.31
N ARG A 85 2.43 3.77 3.60
CA ARG A 85 3.31 3.01 4.48
C ARG A 85 2.60 1.70 4.83
N MET A 86 3.30 0.58 4.70
CA MET A 86 2.80 -0.74 5.04
C MET A 86 3.27 -1.14 6.43
N THR A 87 2.39 -1.81 7.16
CA THR A 87 2.66 -2.43 8.46
C THR A 87 1.85 -3.72 8.54
N ALA A 88 2.33 -4.71 9.28
CA ALA A 88 1.62 -5.94 9.55
C ALA A 88 1.26 -6.04 11.04
N GLN A 89 0.08 -6.57 11.34
CA GLN A 89 -0.42 -6.81 12.69
C GLN A 89 -1.04 -8.21 12.75
N LEU A 90 -0.78 -8.94 13.83
CA LEU A 90 -1.47 -10.19 14.11
C LEU A 90 -2.93 -9.86 14.47
N LYS A 91 -3.86 -10.51 13.76
CA LYS A 91 -5.30 -10.44 14.06
C LYS A 91 -5.64 -11.68 14.89
N SER A 92 -5.85 -11.46 16.19
CA SER A 92 -6.27 -12.50 17.16
C SER A 92 -7.73 -12.86 17.02
#